data_AF-A0A2N0NG28-F1
#
_entry.id   AF-A0A2N0NG28-F1
#
_cell.length_a   1.000
_cell.length_b   1.000
_cell.length_c   1.000
_cell.angle_alpha   90.00
_cell.angle_beta   90.00
_cell.angle_gamma   90.00
#
_symmetry.space_group_name_H-M   'P 1'
#
loop_
_entity.id
_entity.type
_entity.pdbx_description
1 polymer ?
#
loop_
_entity_poly.entity_id
_entity_poly.type
_entity_poly.pdbx_seq_one_letter_code
_entity_poly.pdbx_strand_id
1 'polypeptide(L)'
;FHRLLLRMTISNGWAFQWVENQETIEFFNFISPSLQLPSRKTLADTILKESAKNVQENIEVAAKEDKYGVSISLDGWKNVIKQHILGLVITRSDGQVLIWGAKDISGDR
;
A
#
# COMPACT_ATOMS: atom_id res chain seq x y z
N PHE A 1 0.41 -15.20 6.69
CA PHE A 1 -1.05 -15.04 6.72
C PHE A 1 -1.49 -13.58 6.54
N HIS A 2 -1.25 -12.68 7.50
CA HIS A 2 -1.73 -11.28 7.49
C HIS A 2 -1.46 -10.49 6.20
N ARG A 3 -0.26 -10.58 5.61
CA ARG A 3 0.05 -9.92 4.33
C ARG A 3 -0.77 -10.47 3.16
N LEU A 4 -1.09 -11.77 3.15
CA LEU A 4 -1.95 -12.36 2.11
C LEU A 4 -3.39 -11.88 2.27
N LEU A 5 -3.88 -11.80 3.51
CA LEU A 5 -5.19 -11.25 3.83
C LEU A 5 -5.32 -9.78 3.38
N LEU A 6 -4.30 -8.95 3.65
CA LEU A 6 -4.25 -7.57 3.18
C LEU A 6 -4.25 -7.49 1.65
N ARG A 7 -3.42 -8.28 0.97
CA ARG A 7 -3.38 -8.32 -0.50
C ARG A 7 -4.73 -8.74 -1.11
N MET A 8 -5.37 -9.75 -0.53
CA MET A 8 -6.71 -10.17 -0.95
C MET A 8 -7.73 -9.04 -0.74
N THR A 9 -7.68 -8.35 0.40
CA THR A 9 -8.56 -7.21 0.70
C THR A 9 -8.43 -6.12 -0.37
N ILE A 10 -7.19 -5.73 -0.71
CA ILE A 10 -6.91 -4.68 -1.69
C ILE A 10 -7.29 -5.14 -3.10
N SER A 11 -6.89 -6.35 -3.49
CA SER A 11 -7.11 -6.88 -4.84
C SER A 11 -8.59 -7.06 -5.18
N ASN A 12 -9.42 -7.33 -4.17
CA ASN A 12 -10.87 -7.46 -4.36
C ASN A 12 -11.63 -6.16 -4.10
N GLY A 13 -10.94 -5.06 -3.75
CA GLY A 13 -11.58 -3.78 -3.44
C GLY A 13 -12.49 -3.83 -2.20
N TRP A 14 -12.22 -4.74 -1.26
CA TRP A 14 -13.06 -4.91 -0.09
C TRP A 14 -12.78 -3.85 0.98
N ALA A 15 -13.85 -3.36 1.61
CA ALA A 15 -13.73 -2.51 2.79
C ALA A 15 -13.08 -3.31 3.93
N PHE A 16 -12.12 -2.72 4.65
CA PHE A 16 -11.39 -3.40 5.73
C PHE A 16 -12.28 -4.03 6.82
N GLN A 17 -13.53 -3.60 6.94
CA GLN A 17 -14.51 -4.16 7.88
C GLN A 17 -14.90 -5.61 7.56
N TRP A 18 -14.62 -6.12 6.36
CA TRP A 18 -14.99 -7.47 5.96
C TRP A 18 -14.42 -8.56 6.89
N VAL A 19 -13.23 -8.34 7.48
CA VAL A 19 -12.61 -9.29 8.43
C VAL A 19 -13.35 -9.41 9.77
N GLU A 20 -14.24 -8.48 10.09
CA GLU A 20 -15.07 -8.48 11.29
C GLU A 20 -16.53 -8.86 11.00
N ASN A 21 -16.86 -9.19 9.75
CA ASN A 21 -18.19 -9.66 9.39
C ASN A 21 -18.43 -11.08 9.94
N GLN A 22 -19.62 -11.33 10.48
CA GLN A 22 -19.95 -12.60 11.13
C GLN A 22 -19.81 -13.80 10.20
N GLU A 23 -20.33 -13.73 8.98
CA GLU A 23 -20.23 -14.81 7.99
C GLU A 23 -18.77 -15.09 7.60
N THR A 24 -17.95 -14.04 7.54
CA THR A 24 -16.51 -14.17 7.29
C THR A 24 -15.81 -14.89 8.44
N ILE A 25 -16.11 -14.51 9.68
CA ILE A 25 -15.55 -15.15 10.87
C ILE A 25 -15.93 -16.63 10.92
N GLU A 26 -17.20 -16.95 10.68
CA GLU A 26 -17.70 -18.33 10.65
C GLU A 26 -17.05 -19.16 9.54
N PHE A 27 -16.89 -18.60 8.34
CA PHE A 27 -16.20 -19.25 7.24
C PHE A 27 -14.73 -19.57 7.56
N PHE A 28 -13.99 -18.62 8.15
CA PHE A 28 -12.59 -18.87 8.53
C PHE A 28 -12.47 -19.84 9.71
N ASN A 29 -13.40 -19.81 10.67
CA ASN A 29 -13.48 -20.80 11.74
C ASN A 29 -13.75 -22.20 11.20
N PHE A 30 -14.59 -22.34 10.18
CA PHE A 30 -14.83 -23.62 9.50
C PHE A 30 -13.56 -24.15 8.80
N ILE A 31 -12.81 -23.27 8.11
CA ILE A 31 -11.55 -23.65 7.45
C ILE A 31 -10.50 -24.08 8.46
N SER A 32 -10.32 -23.29 9.53
CA SER A 32 -9.38 -23.60 10.60
C SER A 32 -9.73 -22.80 11.86
N PRO A 33 -10.23 -23.46 12.92
CA PRO A 33 -10.55 -22.77 14.19
C PRO A 33 -9.36 -22.10 14.86
N SER A 34 -8.14 -22.52 14.50
CA SER A 34 -6.89 -21.94 15.02
C SER A 34 -6.49 -20.63 14.32
N LEU A 35 -7.13 -20.31 13.18
CA LEU A 35 -6.80 -19.14 12.39
C LEU A 35 -7.57 -17.93 12.90
N GLN A 36 -6.86 -17.02 13.56
CA GLN A 36 -7.46 -15.77 14.04
C GLN A 36 -7.34 -14.66 13.00
N LEU A 37 -8.47 -14.07 12.63
CA LEU A 37 -8.49 -12.87 11.80
C LEU A 37 -8.04 -11.65 12.62
N PRO A 38 -7.27 -10.74 12.01
CA PRO A 38 -6.96 -9.46 12.64
C PRO A 38 -8.22 -8.60 12.73
N SER A 39 -8.26 -7.68 13.68
CA SER A 39 -9.28 -6.63 13.68
C SER A 39 -9.15 -5.75 12.43
N ARG A 40 -10.24 -5.07 12.06
CA ARG A 40 -10.25 -4.05 11.00
C ARG A 40 -9.18 -3.00 11.25
N LYS A 41 -9.03 -2.57 12.52
CA LYS A 41 -8.02 -1.56 12.91
C LYS A 41 -6.61 -2.09 12.70
N THR A 42 -6.33 -3.32 13.15
CA THR A 42 -5.03 -3.96 12.95
C THR A 42 -4.69 -4.11 11.48
N LEU A 43 -5.67 -4.47 10.65
CA LEU A 43 -5.51 -4.60 9.20
C LEU A 43 -5.25 -3.25 8.51
N ALA A 44 -6.06 -2.24 8.81
CA ALA A 44 -6.01 -0.92 8.17
C ALA A 44 -4.88 -0.02 8.68
N ASP A 45 -4.35 -0.28 9.88
CA ASP A 45 -3.32 0.55 10.50
C ASP A 45 -1.97 -0.20 10.51
N THR A 46 -1.80 -1.16 11.41
CA THR A 46 -0.52 -1.85 11.64
C THR A 46 -0.05 -2.63 10.41
N ILE A 47 -0.86 -3.57 9.92
CA ILE A 47 -0.47 -4.47 8.83
C ILE A 47 -0.28 -3.69 7.52
N LEU A 48 -1.17 -2.71 7.25
CA LEU A 48 -1.06 -1.85 6.09
C LEU A 48 0.22 -1.01 6.12
N LYS A 49 0.50 -0.32 7.23
CA LYS A 49 1.71 0.53 7.36
C LYS A 49 2.99 -0.28 7.25
N GLU A 50 3.07 -1.43 7.91
CA GLU A 50 4.22 -2.32 7.77
C GLU A 50 4.39 -2.77 6.32
N SER A 51 3.31 -3.20 5.66
CA SER A 51 3.37 -3.65 4.28
C SER A 51 3.79 -2.53 3.32
N ALA A 52 3.27 -1.31 3.52
CA ALA A 52 3.65 -0.13 2.75
C ALA A 52 5.13 0.24 2.95
N LYS A 53 5.63 0.17 4.19
CA LYS A 53 7.05 0.41 4.49
C LYS A 53 7.95 -0.61 3.77
N ASN A 54 7.59 -1.89 3.80
CA ASN A 54 8.33 -2.93 3.09
C ASN A 54 8.34 -2.68 1.56
N VAL A 55 7.23 -2.19 1.00
CA VAL A 55 7.18 -1.82 -0.43
C VAL A 55 8.11 -0.65 -0.72
N GLN A 56 8.13 0.40 0.12
CA GLN A 56 9.03 1.55 -0.03
C GLN A 56 10.50 1.13 0.07
N GLU A 57 10.86 0.32 1.06
CA GLU A 57 12.22 -0.22 1.22
C GLU A 57 12.65 -1.00 -0.03
N ASN A 58 11.78 -1.84 -0.58
CA ASN A 58 12.07 -2.57 -1.81
C ASN A 58 12.23 -1.65 -3.03
N ILE A 59 11.44 -0.58 -3.13
CA ILE A 59 11.58 0.42 -4.20
C ILE A 59 12.93 1.13 -4.08
N GLU A 60 13.35 1.52 -2.87
CA GLU A 60 14.67 2.14 -2.67
C GLU A 60 15.81 1.22 -3.08
N VAL A 61 15.74 -0.06 -2.70
CA VAL A 61 16.75 -1.05 -3.06
C VAL A 61 16.79 -1.20 -4.57
N ALA A 62 15.64 -1.40 -5.23
CA ALA A 62 15.57 -1.55 -6.69
C ALA A 62 16.08 -0.31 -7.43
N ALA A 63 15.83 0.90 -6.92
CA ALA A 63 16.33 2.13 -7.50
C ALA A 63 17.86 2.28 -7.34
N LYS A 64 18.41 1.90 -6.17
CA LYS A 64 19.87 1.96 -5.89
C LYS A 64 20.66 0.92 -6.68
N GLU A 65 20.06 -0.23 -6.98
CA GLU A 65 20.67 -1.31 -7.77
C GLU A 65 20.69 -1.03 -9.28
N ASP A 66 20.05 0.05 -9.76
CA ASP A 66 20.06 0.38 -11.17
C ASP A 66 21.45 0.84 -11.64
N LYS A 67 22.00 0.12 -12.62
CA LYS A 67 23.36 0.34 -13.14
C LYS A 67 23.51 1.64 -13.92
N TYR A 68 22.49 2.04 -14.67
CA TYR A 68 22.56 3.20 -15.59
C TYR A 68 21.91 4.45 -15.01
N GLY A 69 21.31 4.32 -13.82
CA GLY A 69 20.62 5.39 -13.12
C GLY A 69 19.12 5.34 -13.34
N VAL A 70 18.41 6.22 -12.63
CA VAL A 70 16.95 6.29 -12.65
C VAL A 70 16.49 7.66 -13.13
N SER A 71 15.33 7.70 -13.77
CA SER A 71 14.59 8.92 -14.07
C SER A 71 13.53 9.16 -13.02
N ILE A 72 13.46 10.37 -12.47
CA ILE A 72 12.43 10.76 -11.50
C ILE A 72 11.47 11.71 -12.19
N SER A 73 10.19 11.34 -12.23
CA SER A 73 9.10 12.17 -12.72
C SER A 73 8.30 12.71 -11.53
N LEU A 74 8.13 14.03 -11.51
CA LEU A 74 7.34 14.74 -10.51
C LEU A 74 6.12 15.33 -11.18
N ASP A 75 4.95 15.13 -10.60
CA ASP A 75 3.71 15.74 -11.08
C ASP A 75 2.94 16.38 -9.92
N GLY A 76 2.41 17.57 -10.16
CA GLY A 76 1.69 18.36 -9.17
C GLY A 76 0.25 18.58 -9.59
N TRP A 77 -0.71 18.14 -8.77
CA TRP A 77 -2.13 18.36 -9.03
C TRP A 77 -2.88 18.84 -7.78
N LYS A 78 -4.09 19.35 -8.00
CA LYS A 78 -5.01 19.72 -6.92
C LYS A 78 -6.12 18.68 -6.82
N ASN A 79 -6.32 18.10 -5.65
CA ASN A 79 -7.38 17.11 -5.46
C ASN A 79 -8.77 17.78 -5.24
N VAL A 80 -9.82 16.95 -5.16
CA VAL A 80 -11.22 17.41 -5.00
C VAL A 80 -11.43 18.25 -3.73
N ILE A 81 -10.67 17.97 -2.67
CA ILE A 81 -10.72 18.72 -1.40
C ILE A 81 -9.72 19.88 -1.36
N LYS A 82 -9.21 20.31 -2.53
CA LYS A 82 -8.35 21.48 -2.72
C LYS A 82 -6.96 21.39 -2.08
N GLN A 83 -6.47 20.20 -1.75
CA GLN A 83 -5.08 20.01 -1.36
C GLN A 83 -4.17 20.00 -2.58
N HIS A 84 -2.98 20.58 -2.43
CA HIS A 84 -1.88 20.51 -3.38
C HIS A 84 -1.10 19.21 -3.15
N ILE A 85 -1.13 18.31 -4.13
CA ILE A 85 -0.48 17.01 -4.06
C ILE A 85 0.71 16.99 -5.03
N LEU A 86 1.85 16.50 -4.57
CA LEU A 86 3.03 16.22 -5.38
C LEU A 86 3.24 14.70 -5.45
N GLY A 87 3.09 14.13 -6.64
CA GLY A 87 3.40 12.74 -6.94
C GLY A 87 4.84 12.55 -7.39
N LEU A 88 5.41 11.39 -7.05
CA LEU A 88 6.75 10.98 -7.45
C LEU A 88 6.70 9.57 -8.05
N VAL A 89 7.25 9.44 -9.25
CA VAL A 89 7.42 8.16 -9.96
C VAL A 89 8.88 8.02 -10.35
N ILE A 90 9.46 6.85 -10.06
CA ILE A 90 10.84 6.51 -10.42
C ILE A 90 10.78 5.51 -11.56
N THR A 91 11.50 5.77 -12.64
CA THR A 91 11.64 4.85 -13.78
C THR A 91 13.07 4.38 -13.88
N ARG A 92 13.26 3.06 -13.85
CA ARG A 92 14.57 2.41 -14.00
C ARG A 92 14.99 2.35 -15.47
N SER A 93 16.28 2.09 -15.68
CA SER A 93 16.85 2.02 -17.03
C SER A 93 16.34 0.84 -17.86
N ASP A 94 15.83 -0.21 -17.21
CA ASP A 94 15.16 -1.36 -17.82
C ASP A 94 13.68 -1.09 -18.18
N GLY A 95 13.17 0.12 -17.91
CA GLY A 95 11.78 0.51 -18.13
C GLY A 95 10.82 0.14 -17.00
N GLN A 96 11.29 -0.49 -15.91
CA GLN A 96 10.46 -0.75 -14.74
C GLN A 96 10.05 0.55 -14.06
N VAL A 97 8.74 0.71 -13.83
CA VAL A 97 8.17 1.86 -13.13
C VAL A 97 7.97 1.52 -11.65
N LEU A 98 8.57 2.31 -10.77
CA LEU A 98 8.46 2.22 -9.31
C LEU A 98 7.66 3.43 -8.80
N ILE A 99 6.46 3.18 -8.30
CA ILE A 99 5.58 4.22 -7.75
C ILE A 99 5.99 4.48 -6.30
N TRP A 100 6.65 5.61 -6.05
CA TRP A 100 7.11 5.97 -4.71
C TRP A 100 5.96 6.45 -3.81
N GLY A 101 5.15 7.39 -4.31
CA GLY A 101 4.01 7.90 -3.57
C GLY A 101 3.61 9.33 -3.96
N ALA A 102 2.70 9.89 -3.16
CA ALA A 102 2.24 11.26 -3.29
C ALA A 102 2.24 11.94 -1.91
N LYS A 103 2.65 13.22 -1.87
CA LYS A 103 2.73 14.02 -0.64
C LYS A 103 1.79 15.22 -0.74
N ASP A 104 1.04 15.48 0.33
CA ASP A 104 0.36 16.76 0.50
C ASP A 104 1.38 17.85 0.83
N ILE A 105 1.48 18.85 -0.05
CA ILE A 105 2.39 19.99 0.05
C ILE A 105 1.62 21.31 0.28
N SER A 106 0.34 21.23 0.65
CA SER A 106 -0.50 22.42 0.86
C SER A 106 0.03 23.36 1.95
N GLY A 107 0.77 22.83 2.92
CA GLY A 107 1.37 23.57 4.04
C GLY A 107 2.82 24.00 3.84
N ASP A 108 3.47 23.59 2.73
CA ASP A 108 4.90 23.83 2.48
C ASP A 108 5.13 25.18 1.74
N ARG A 109 4.24 26.17 1.94
CA ARG A 109 4.24 27.47 1.25
C ARG A 109 4.83 28.61 2.08
#